data_AF-A0A1Y6C7K2-F1
#
_entry.id   AF-A0A1Y6C7K2-F1
#
_cell.length_a   1.000
_cell.length_b   1.000
_cell.length_c   1.000
_cell.angle_alpha   90.00
_cell.angle_beta   90.00
_cell.angle_gamma   90.00
#
_symmetry.space_group_name_H-M   'P 1'
#
loop_
_entity.id
_entity.type
_entity.pdbx_description
1 polymer ?
#
loop_
_entity_poly.entity_id
_entity_poly.type
_entity_poly.pdbx_seq_one_letter_code
_entity_poly.pdbx_strand_id
1 'polypeptide(L)' 'MDIIFQFSSLHDFLTMGGHGAYVFASYALAALGLAYVAITPVVVKRRFLKTQSAILRRNNA' A
#
# COMPACT_ATOMS: atom_id res chain seq x y z
N MET A 1 -19.01 18.59 -15.80
CA MET A 1 -18.14 17.52 -16.30
C MET A 1 -18.78 16.23 -15.82
N ASP A 2 -19.54 15.58 -16.69
CA ASP A 2 -20.34 14.43 -16.30
C ASP A 2 -19.45 13.20 -16.21
N ILE A 3 -19.41 12.56 -15.04
CA ILE A 3 -18.70 11.30 -14.84
C ILE A 3 -19.62 10.19 -15.35
N ILE A 4 -19.40 9.77 -16.59
CA ILE A 4 -20.16 8.68 -17.21
C ILE A 4 -19.42 7.37 -16.96
N PHE A 5 -20.14 6.40 -16.40
CA PHE A 5 -19.63 5.03 -16.25
C PHE A 5 -19.50 4.38 -17.63
N GLN A 6 -18.29 3.96 -18.00
CA GLN A 6 -17.95 3.49 -19.34
C GLN A 6 -18.35 2.03 -19.62
N PHE A 7 -18.94 1.33 -18.64
CA PHE A 7 -19.30 -0.09 -18.75
C PHE A 7 -20.80 -0.27 -18.77
N SER A 8 -21.26 -1.31 -19.46
CA SER A 8 -22.69 -1.63 -19.57
C SER A 8 -23.26 -2.16 -18.25
N SER A 9 -22.42 -2.79 -17.41
CA SER A 9 -22.79 -3.36 -16.12
C SER A 9 -21.59 -3.45 -15.18
N LEU A 10 -21.86 -3.67 -13.89
CA LEU A 10 -20.81 -3.96 -12.90
C LEU A 10 -20.06 -5.27 -13.21
N HIS A 11 -20.74 -6.24 -13.84
CA HIS A 11 -20.11 -7.50 -14.22
C HIS A 11 -19.06 -7.27 -15.31
N ASP A 12 -19.38 -6.48 -16.34
CA ASP A 12 -18.45 -6.12 -17.42
C ASP A 12 -17.24 -5.35 -16.90
N PHE A 13 -17.45 -4.49 -15.90
CA PHE A 13 -16.37 -3.79 -15.23
C PHE A 13 -15.42 -4.74 -14.48
N LEU A 14 -15.96 -5.76 -13.81
CA LEU A 14 -15.14 -6.74 -13.06
C LEU A 14 -14.46 -7.76 -13.98
N THR A 15 -15.11 -8.16 -15.07
CA THR A 15 -14.51 -9.12 -16.00
C THR A 15 -13.59 -8.46 -17.01
N MET A 16 -13.79 -7.18 -17.36
CA MET A 16 -13.03 -6.42 -18.36
C MET A 16 -12.75 -7.23 -19.62
N GLY A 17 -13.80 -7.82 -20.22
CA GLY A 17 -13.66 -8.65 -21.43
C GLY A 17 -12.76 -9.88 -21.25
N GLY A 18 -12.61 -10.39 -20.02
CA GLY A 18 -11.73 -11.52 -19.67
C GLY A 18 -10.35 -11.11 -19.14
N HIS A 19 -10.04 -9.81 -19.06
CA HIS A 19 -8.75 -9.32 -18.55
C HIS A 19 -8.79 -8.84 -17.10
N GLY A 20 -9.97 -8.88 -16.45
CA GLY A 20 -10.17 -8.37 -15.09
C GLY A 20 -9.18 -8.97 -14.08
N ALA A 21 -8.93 -10.28 -14.15
CA ALA A 21 -7.97 -10.94 -13.27
C ALA A 21 -6.55 -10.35 -13.37
N TYR A 22 -6.09 -10.06 -14.59
CA TYR A 22 -4.78 -9.44 -14.81
C TYR A 22 -4.74 -7.99 -14.31
N VAL A 23 -5.79 -7.21 -14.59
CA VAL A 23 -5.87 -5.80 -14.20
C VAL A 23 -5.89 -5.65 -12.69
N PHE A 24 -6.74 -6.41 -12.00
CA PHE A 24 -6.80 -6.38 -10.53
C PHE A 24 -5.53 -6.92 -9.88
N ALA A 25 -4.90 -7.95 -10.43
CA ALA A 25 -3.61 -8.43 -9.94
C ALA A 25 -2.52 -7.35 -10.07
N SER A 26 -2.50 -6.63 -11.19
CA SER A 26 -1.55 -5.53 -11.43
C SER A 26 -1.78 -4.38 -10.45
N TYR A 27 -3.03 -4.00 -10.20
CA TYR A 27 -3.38 -3.00 -9.19
C TYR A 27 -3.04 -3.44 -7.77
N ALA A 28 -3.29 -4.71 -7.43
CA ALA A 28 -2.92 -5.26 -6.13
C ALA A 28 -1.40 -5.21 -5.93
N LEU A 29 -0.62 -5.59 -6.94
CA LEU A 29 0.84 -5.55 -6.86
C LEU A 29 1.36 -4.11 -6.72
N ALA A 30 0.81 -3.18 -7.48
CA ALA A 30 1.14 -1.75 -7.35
C ALA A 30 0.78 -1.21 -5.96
N ALA A 31 -0.40 -1.52 -5.46
CA ALA A 31 -0.85 -1.13 -4.12
C ALA A 31 0.05 -1.71 -3.02
N LEU A 32 0.48 -2.97 -3.15
CA LEU A 32 1.44 -3.59 -2.24
C LEU A 32 2.80 -2.88 -2.26
N GLY A 33 3.31 -2.54 -3.44
CA GLY A 33 4.56 -1.79 -3.58
C GLY A 33 4.48 -0.41 -2.91
N LEU A 34 3.38 0.32 -3.14
CA LEU A 34 3.14 1.62 -2.51
C LEU A 34 2.98 1.48 -0.99
N ALA A 35 2.22 0.51 -0.52
CA ALA A 35 2.05 0.24 0.91
C ALA A 35 3.40 -0.10 1.57
N TYR A 36 4.23 -0.91 0.91
CA TYR A 36 5.56 -1.24 1.41
C TYR A 36 6.43 0.00 1.58
N VAL A 37 6.50 0.86 0.55
CA VAL A 37 7.27 2.11 0.61
C VAL A 37 6.72 3.06 1.67
N ALA A 38 5.40 3.15 1.82
CA ALA A 38 4.75 4.02 2.81
C ALA A 38 4.96 3.52 4.26
N ILE A 39 4.93 2.21 4.49
CA ILE A 39 5.03 1.61 5.83
C ILE A 39 6.47 1.52 6.32
N THR A 40 7.43 1.27 5.42
CA THR A 40 8.86 1.12 5.74
C THR A 40 9.42 2.24 6.64
N PRO A 41 9.28 3.55 6.31
CA PRO A 41 9.83 4.62 7.13
C PRO A 41 9.23 4.65 8.53
N VAL A 42 7.94 4.32 8.68
CA VAL A 42 7.25 4.27 9.98
C VAL A 42 7.85 3.17 10.85
N VAL A 43 8.04 1.97 10.28
CA VAL A 43 8.61 0.82 11.00
C VAL A 43 10.05 1.09 11.41
N VAL A 44 10.87 1.60 10.48
CA VAL A 44 12.28 1.91 10.74
C VAL A 44 12.42 3.00 11.79
N LYS A 45 11.64 4.09 11.69
CA LYS A 45 11.66 5.18 12.69
C LYS A 45 11.31 4.67 14.08
N ARG A 46 10.27 3.84 14.21
CA ARG A 46 9.88 3.25 15.50
C ARG A 46 10.98 2.39 16.09
N ARG A 47 11.63 1.55 15.29
CA ARG A 47 12.76 0.72 15.72
C ARG A 47 13.94 1.58 16.16
N PHE A 48 14.29 2.59 15.36
CA PHE A 48 15.38 3.51 15.66
C PHE A 48 15.18 4.23 17.00
N LEU A 49 14.02 4.86 17.20
CA LEU A 49 13.73 5.58 18.44
C LEU A 49 13.73 4.66 19.67
N LYS A 50 13.22 3.43 19.53
CA LYS A 50 13.27 2.44 20.61
C LYS A 50 14.73 2.13 21.01
N THR A 51 15.59 1.89 20.03
CA THR A 51 17.03 1.64 20.28
C THR A 51 17.71 2.86 20.93
N GLN A 52 17.47 4.06 20.41
CA GLN A 52 18.04 5.29 20.99
C GLN A 52 17.63 5.49 22.45
N SER A 53 16.34 5.25 22.77
CA SER A 53 15.85 5.37 24.14
C SER A 53 16.52 4.38 25.12
N ALA A 54 16.83 3.17 24.65
CA ALA A 54 17.52 2.16 25.46
C ALA A 54 18.99 2.53 25.71
N ILE A 55 19.67 3.09 24.70
CA ILE A 55 21.05 3.59 24.84
C ILE A 55 21.11 4.76 25.82
N LEU A 56 20.21 5.74 25.70
CA LEU A 56 20.16 6.89 26.60
C LEU A 56 19.98 6.48 28.07
N ARG A 57 19.13 5.48 28.34
CA ARG A 57 18.94 4.94 29.69
C ARG A 57 20.20 4.30 30.27
N ARG A 58 21.02 3.67 29.43
CA ARG A 58 22.29 3.03 29.86
C ARG A 58 23.40 4.05 30.08
N ASN A 59 23.43 5.13 29.30
CA ASN A 59 24.48 6.15 29.38
C ASN A 59 24.23 7.19 30.48
N ASN A 60 22.97 7.37 30.91
CA ASN A 60 22.58 8.30 32.00
C ASN A 60 22.51 7.63 33.39
N ALA A 61 22.87 6.35 33.51
CA ALA A 61 22.96 5.61 34.77
C ALA A 61 24.43 5.49 35.19
#